data_AF-A0AAW0PZQ9-F1
#
_entry.id   AF-A0AAW0PZQ9-F1
#
_cell.length_a   1.000
_cell.length_b   1.000
_cell.length_c   1.000
_cell.angle_alpha   90.00
_cell.angle_beta   90.00
_cell.angle_gamma   90.00
#
_symmetry.space_group_name_H-M   'P 1'
#
loop_
_entity.id
_entity.type
_entity.pdbx_description
1 polymer ?
#
loop_
_entity_poly.entity_id
_entity_poly.type
_entity_poly.pdbx_seq_one_letter_code
_entity_poly.pdbx_strand_id
1 'polypeptide(L)'
;MFSKRFTEEWKCRKQWVTEDGKPNFQKLLQEFDQTPVPVANCNAKEYNANPKQVMPFKEFIQYWKEYIQNGHSSPKGCLYLKDWHMTRDFPDHNMYTTPVFFSSDWLNEYWDHLEVDDYRFVYMGPKGSWTPFHADVFRSYSWSANICGRKKWLLYPPGQEEFLRDTHGNLAYDVTSSKEACQPLEIIQEAGEIIFVPSGWHHQVYNLEDTISINHNWLNGCNIDIMWQFLQNELSSVQKEIEEWRNTMDSWHQHCQVIMKACSGIDYSEFGSFLKIIADSRISFLNSCSSGDSSDFPRHQSESLCTLGPYHAAFDLQRVAHTIESLLCNEDFKRLDQSTMSLQPETLLQQIKDTIQSTRGQHLLYQE
;
A
#
# COMPACT_ATOMS: atom_id res chain seq x y z
N MET A 1 6.52 15.79 4.81
CA MET A 1 7.22 15.25 5.98
C MET A 1 6.44 15.58 7.23
N PHE A 2 6.20 14.60 8.09
CA PHE A 2 5.63 14.78 9.42
C PHE A 2 6.73 14.63 10.46
N SER A 3 6.73 15.52 11.47
CA SER A 3 7.74 15.51 12.52
C SER A 3 7.68 14.24 13.38
N LYS A 4 8.78 13.93 14.08
CA LYS A 4 8.87 12.80 15.01
C LYS A 4 7.85 12.77 16.15
N ARG A 5 7.14 13.87 16.41
CA ARG A 5 6.08 13.95 17.45
C ARG A 5 4.93 12.98 17.17
N PHE A 6 4.65 12.69 15.89
CA PHE A 6 3.55 11.79 15.50
C PHE A 6 3.80 10.32 15.83
N THR A 7 5.06 9.95 16.11
CA THR A 7 5.43 8.56 16.42
C THR A 7 6.00 8.41 17.83
N GLU A 8 6.13 9.50 18.59
CA GLU A 8 6.80 9.52 19.91
C GLU A 8 6.22 8.50 20.90
N GLU A 9 4.90 8.31 20.87
CA GLU A 9 4.21 7.39 21.78
C GLU A 9 4.15 5.93 21.29
N TRP A 10 4.64 5.63 20.08
CA TRP A 10 4.56 4.29 19.51
C TRP A 10 5.43 3.30 20.29
N LYS A 11 4.89 2.10 20.56
CA LYS A 11 5.61 1.05 21.28
C LYS A 11 6.89 0.64 20.55
N CYS A 12 6.86 0.55 19.22
CA CYS A 12 8.06 0.24 18.43
C CYS A 12 9.20 1.26 18.64
N ARG A 13 8.90 2.56 18.82
CA ARG A 13 9.93 3.57 19.13
C ARG A 13 10.57 3.35 20.51
N LYS A 14 9.81 2.81 21.46
CA LYS A 14 10.25 2.57 22.84
C LYS A 14 10.88 1.19 23.05
N GLN A 15 10.51 0.19 22.24
CA GLN A 15 10.89 -1.22 22.43
C GLN A 15 11.92 -1.69 21.41
N TRP A 16 11.77 -1.33 20.14
CA TRP A 16 12.66 -1.80 19.06
C TRP A 16 13.92 -0.93 18.89
N VAL A 17 14.02 0.14 19.66
CA VAL A 17 15.14 1.09 19.60
C VAL A 17 15.79 1.17 20.98
N THR A 18 17.12 1.15 21.00
CA THR A 18 17.94 1.35 22.20
C THR A 18 18.05 2.84 22.57
N GLU A 19 18.57 3.15 23.76
CA GLU A 19 18.76 4.54 24.21
C GLU A 19 19.70 5.36 23.30
N ASP A 20 20.66 4.70 22.63
CA ASP A 20 21.57 5.28 21.65
C ASP A 20 20.98 5.36 20.23
N GLY A 21 19.69 5.02 20.06
CA GLY A 21 18.98 5.18 18.79
C GLY A 21 19.24 4.07 17.77
N LYS A 22 19.73 2.90 18.21
CA LYS A 22 20.05 1.76 17.34
C LYS A 22 18.98 0.65 17.45
N PRO A 23 18.91 -0.28 16.48
CA PRO A 23 18.04 -1.45 16.60
C PRO A 23 18.29 -2.25 17.90
N ASN A 24 17.23 -2.46 18.68
CA ASN A 24 17.29 -3.29 19.88
C ASN A 24 17.16 -4.77 19.51
N PHE A 25 18.27 -5.36 19.07
CA PHE A 25 18.30 -6.76 18.62
C PHE A 25 17.87 -7.75 19.71
N GLN A 26 18.15 -7.48 20.99
CA GLN A 26 17.73 -8.38 22.06
C GLN A 26 16.21 -8.44 22.18
N LYS A 27 15.54 -7.27 22.18
CA LYS A 27 14.09 -7.18 22.27
C LYS A 27 13.40 -7.76 21.03
N LEU A 28 13.92 -7.46 19.84
CA LEU A 28 13.42 -8.01 18.58
C LEU A 28 13.52 -9.55 18.54
N LEU A 29 14.63 -10.12 19.00
CA LEU A 29 14.79 -11.58 19.09
C LEU A 29 13.83 -12.21 20.08
N GLN A 30 13.53 -11.56 21.21
CA GLN A 30 12.53 -12.06 22.17
C GLN A 30 11.12 -12.11 21.57
N GLU A 31 10.80 -11.21 20.64
CA GLU A 31 9.48 -11.12 20.02
C GLU A 31 9.33 -12.04 18.81
N PHE A 32 10.37 -12.19 17.98
CA PHE A 32 10.23 -12.77 16.65
C PHE A 32 11.18 -13.93 16.35
N ASP A 33 11.96 -14.43 17.32
CA ASP A 33 13.02 -15.44 17.18
C ASP A 33 12.93 -16.38 15.95
N GLN A 34 11.95 -17.29 15.91
CA GLN A 34 11.79 -18.29 14.85
C GLN A 34 10.86 -17.86 13.71
N THR A 35 10.33 -16.64 13.74
CA THR A 35 9.39 -16.14 12.75
C THR A 35 10.03 -16.18 11.36
N PRO A 36 9.40 -16.83 10.37
CA PRO A 36 9.88 -16.79 8.99
C PRO A 36 9.67 -15.39 8.43
N VAL A 37 10.74 -14.76 7.93
CA VAL A 37 10.69 -13.39 7.41
C VAL A 37 11.26 -13.28 6.00
N PRO A 38 10.67 -12.42 5.15
CA PRO A 38 11.18 -12.14 3.80
C PRO A 38 12.41 -11.25 3.86
N VAL A 39 13.51 -11.72 3.28
CA VAL A 39 14.81 -11.04 3.27
C VAL A 39 15.31 -10.94 1.83
N ALA A 40 15.46 -9.71 1.37
CA ALA A 40 15.98 -9.36 0.05
C ALA A 40 17.51 -9.26 0.04
N ASN A 41 18.16 -9.61 -1.07
CA ASN A 41 19.59 -9.34 -1.27
C ASN A 41 19.79 -8.10 -2.15
N CYS A 42 20.24 -6.99 -1.54
CA CYS A 42 20.44 -5.71 -2.21
C CYS A 42 21.61 -5.69 -3.21
N ASN A 43 22.47 -6.71 -3.22
CA ASN A 43 23.56 -6.85 -4.20
C ASN A 43 23.19 -7.73 -5.39
N ALA A 44 22.03 -8.40 -5.36
CA ALA A 44 21.54 -9.20 -6.46
C ALA A 44 20.38 -8.49 -7.16
N LYS A 45 20.31 -8.68 -8.47
CA LYS A 45 19.25 -8.16 -9.33
C LYS A 45 18.58 -9.34 -10.02
N GLU A 46 17.29 -9.52 -9.77
CA GLU A 46 16.42 -10.40 -10.54
C GLU A 46 15.33 -9.53 -11.17
N TYR A 47 15.31 -9.47 -12.51
CA TYR A 47 14.52 -8.51 -13.26
C TYR A 47 14.79 -7.08 -12.76
N ASN A 48 13.77 -6.35 -12.27
CA ASN A 48 13.93 -5.00 -11.72
C ASN A 48 13.77 -4.95 -10.20
N ALA A 49 13.99 -6.06 -9.49
CA ALA A 49 13.86 -6.15 -8.04
C ALA A 49 15.09 -6.78 -7.37
N ASN A 50 15.16 -6.65 -6.04
CA ASN A 50 16.06 -7.47 -5.23
C ASN A 50 15.39 -8.82 -4.97
N PRO A 51 16.05 -9.96 -5.24
CA PRO A 51 15.48 -11.27 -4.98
C PRO A 51 15.30 -11.49 -3.48
N LYS A 52 14.18 -12.12 -3.11
CA LYS A 52 13.79 -12.39 -1.73
C LYS A 52 13.89 -13.88 -1.42
N GLN A 53 14.36 -14.19 -0.22
CA GLN A 53 14.28 -15.53 0.38
C GLN A 53 13.62 -15.42 1.75
N VAL A 54 12.98 -16.51 2.18
CA VAL A 54 12.43 -16.60 3.54
C VAL A 54 13.49 -17.24 4.44
N MET A 55 13.75 -16.64 5.60
CA MET A 55 14.63 -17.22 6.63
C MET A 55 14.10 -16.94 8.03
N PRO A 56 14.50 -17.71 9.06
CA PRO A 56 14.17 -17.40 10.44
C PRO A 56 14.72 -16.04 10.85
N PHE A 57 13.92 -15.24 11.55
CA PHE A 57 14.29 -13.90 12.00
C PHE A 57 15.62 -13.87 12.78
N LYS A 58 15.86 -14.87 13.65
CA LYS A 58 17.14 -15.00 14.36
C LYS A 58 18.37 -15.08 13.46
N GLU A 59 18.24 -15.74 12.31
CA GLU A 59 19.35 -15.91 11.37
C GLU A 59 19.64 -14.59 10.66
N PHE A 60 18.59 -13.84 10.33
CA PHE A 60 18.70 -12.50 9.80
C PHE A 60 19.38 -11.53 10.80
N ILE A 61 18.97 -11.55 12.08
CA ILE A 61 19.59 -10.71 13.12
C ILE A 61 21.05 -11.11 13.38
N GLN A 62 21.37 -12.41 13.38
CA GLN A 62 22.74 -12.89 13.51
C GLN A 62 23.61 -12.39 12.35
N TYR A 63 23.11 -12.53 11.11
CA TYR A 63 23.77 -11.95 9.94
C TYR A 63 23.99 -10.44 10.08
N TRP A 64 22.97 -9.69 10.53
CA TRP A 64 23.06 -8.23 10.65
C TRP A 64 24.14 -7.83 11.67
N LYS A 65 24.22 -8.51 12.81
CA LYS A 65 25.29 -8.29 13.81
C LYS A 65 26.68 -8.55 13.22
N GLU A 66 26.86 -9.66 12.50
CA GLU A 66 28.13 -9.99 11.83
C GLU A 66 28.48 -8.97 10.75
N TYR A 67 27.50 -8.51 9.97
CA TYR A 67 27.66 -7.49 8.93
C TYR A 67 28.22 -6.19 9.52
N ILE A 68 27.69 -5.75 10.66
CA ILE A 68 28.19 -4.56 11.38
C ILE A 68 29.62 -4.80 11.89
N GLN A 69 29.88 -5.94 12.54
CA GLN A 69 31.21 -6.29 13.08
C GLN A 69 32.30 -6.34 12.00
N ASN A 70 31.92 -6.72 10.78
CA ASN A 70 32.81 -6.80 9.62
C ASN A 70 32.89 -5.48 8.82
N GLY A 71 32.55 -4.34 9.43
CA GLY A 71 32.66 -3.03 8.79
C GLY A 71 31.63 -2.79 7.69
N HIS A 72 30.40 -3.30 7.88
CA HIS A 72 29.30 -3.26 6.90
C HIS A 72 29.62 -4.02 5.61
N SER A 73 30.10 -5.26 5.75
CA SER A 73 30.40 -6.14 4.62
C SER A 73 30.10 -7.60 4.97
N SER A 74 29.67 -8.37 3.97
CA SER A 74 29.46 -9.82 4.10
C SER A 74 29.54 -10.49 2.73
N PRO A 75 30.08 -11.72 2.64
CA PRO A 75 30.04 -12.49 1.39
C PRO A 75 28.62 -12.83 0.95
N LYS A 76 27.62 -12.77 1.85
CA LYS A 76 26.20 -12.96 1.50
C LYS A 76 25.59 -11.74 0.78
N GLY A 77 26.33 -10.63 0.67
CA GLY A 77 25.81 -9.34 0.24
C GLY A 77 25.17 -8.57 1.40
N CYS A 78 24.48 -7.48 1.07
CA CYS A 78 23.68 -6.65 1.96
C CYS A 78 22.24 -7.16 1.96
N LEU A 79 21.84 -7.83 3.05
CA LEU A 79 20.51 -8.39 3.19
C LEU A 79 19.56 -7.40 3.86
N TYR A 80 18.34 -7.28 3.34
CA TYR A 80 17.34 -6.33 3.79
C TYR A 80 16.00 -7.04 4.02
N LEU A 81 15.53 -7.07 5.26
CA LEU A 81 14.17 -7.55 5.56
C LEU A 81 13.19 -6.50 5.05
N LYS A 82 12.38 -6.86 4.06
CA LYS A 82 11.38 -5.98 3.45
C LYS A 82 10.14 -6.77 3.06
N ASP A 83 9.02 -6.06 2.99
CA ASP A 83 7.69 -6.62 2.69
C ASP A 83 7.20 -7.61 3.76
N TRP A 84 7.60 -7.41 5.02
CA TRP A 84 7.12 -8.26 6.11
C TRP A 84 5.80 -7.75 6.68
N HIS A 85 4.76 -8.55 6.48
CA HIS A 85 3.38 -8.35 6.91
C HIS A 85 3.20 -8.62 8.42
N MET A 86 3.96 -7.92 9.26
CA MET A 86 3.98 -8.16 10.71
C MET A 86 2.60 -7.95 11.34
N THR A 87 1.83 -6.96 10.89
CA THR A 87 0.49 -6.69 11.44
C THR A 87 -0.48 -7.84 11.15
N ARG A 88 -0.46 -8.41 9.95
CA ARG A 88 -1.20 -9.64 9.62
C ARG A 88 -0.73 -10.85 10.43
N ASP A 89 0.58 -11.05 10.55
CA ASP A 89 1.15 -12.22 11.23
C ASP A 89 0.98 -12.15 12.77
N PHE A 90 0.91 -10.93 13.33
CA PHE A 90 0.80 -10.64 14.77
C PHE A 90 -0.20 -9.49 15.06
N PRO A 91 -1.51 -9.72 14.86
CA PRO A 91 -2.53 -8.66 14.93
C PRO A 91 -2.64 -7.99 16.31
N ASP A 92 -2.37 -8.76 17.39
CA ASP A 92 -2.45 -8.24 18.76
C ASP A 92 -1.19 -7.48 19.22
N HIS A 93 -0.14 -7.42 18.40
CA HIS A 93 1.14 -6.83 18.81
C HIS A 93 1.04 -5.31 19.04
N ASN A 94 0.16 -4.63 18.28
CA ASN A 94 -0.21 -3.22 18.51
C ASN A 94 1.00 -2.29 18.74
N MET A 95 1.95 -2.30 17.80
CA MET A 95 3.26 -1.62 17.91
C MET A 95 3.24 -0.13 17.58
N TYR A 96 2.21 0.31 16.86
CA TYR A 96 2.00 1.67 16.41
C TYR A 96 0.51 1.89 16.20
N THR A 97 0.13 3.14 15.99
CA THR A 97 -1.22 3.52 15.56
C THR A 97 -1.12 4.30 14.26
N THR A 98 -2.04 4.08 13.33
CA THR A 98 -2.10 4.85 12.08
C THR A 98 -2.49 6.30 12.40
N PRO A 99 -1.67 7.31 12.04
CA PRO A 99 -2.04 8.71 12.20
C PRO A 99 -3.34 9.03 11.45
N VAL A 100 -4.17 9.93 12.02
CA VAL A 100 -5.48 10.30 11.45
C VAL A 100 -5.41 10.78 10.00
N PHE A 101 -4.30 11.39 9.59
CA PHE A 101 -4.10 11.84 8.20
C PHE A 101 -4.03 10.70 7.18
N PHE A 102 -3.79 9.48 7.66
CA PHE A 102 -3.69 8.26 6.87
C PHE A 102 -4.80 7.24 7.19
N SER A 103 -5.85 7.65 7.91
CA SER A 103 -6.85 6.71 8.43
C SER A 103 -7.97 6.38 7.44
N SER A 104 -8.18 7.19 6.39
CA SER A 104 -9.07 6.85 5.27
C SER A 104 -8.35 5.84 4.37
N ASP A 105 -8.12 4.63 4.85
CA ASP A 105 -7.30 3.61 4.20
C ASP A 105 -8.16 2.50 3.62
N TRP A 106 -8.69 2.77 2.41
CA TRP A 106 -9.59 1.83 1.74
C TRP A 106 -8.86 0.53 1.36
N LEU A 107 -7.56 0.60 1.06
CA LEU A 107 -6.78 -0.57 0.67
C LEU A 107 -6.72 -1.57 1.81
N ASN A 108 -6.27 -1.13 2.99
CA ASN A 108 -6.19 -2.02 4.13
C ASN A 108 -7.56 -2.33 4.73
N GLU A 109 -8.57 -1.45 4.64
CA GLU A 109 -9.94 -1.77 5.04
C GLU A 109 -10.52 -2.96 4.25
N TYR A 110 -10.25 -3.01 2.94
CA TYR A 110 -10.65 -4.13 2.09
C TYR A 110 -9.96 -5.43 2.51
N TRP A 111 -8.64 -5.40 2.70
CA TRP A 111 -7.90 -6.62 3.04
C TRP A 111 -8.16 -7.12 4.47
N ASP A 112 -8.37 -6.20 5.41
CA ASP A 112 -8.83 -6.54 6.76
C ASP A 112 -10.22 -7.21 6.73
N HIS A 113 -11.13 -6.72 5.87
CA HIS A 113 -12.45 -7.32 5.72
C HIS A 113 -12.39 -8.76 5.20
N LEU A 114 -11.42 -9.05 4.33
CA LEU A 114 -11.23 -10.39 3.77
C LEU A 114 -10.38 -11.29 4.67
N GLU A 115 -9.62 -10.74 5.61
CA GLU A 115 -8.67 -11.44 6.47
C GLU A 115 -7.63 -12.28 5.69
N VAL A 116 -7.27 -11.84 4.48
CA VAL A 116 -6.33 -12.56 3.60
C VAL A 116 -4.95 -11.93 3.56
N ASP A 117 -4.86 -10.59 3.56
CA ASP A 117 -3.58 -9.90 3.39
C ASP A 117 -3.56 -8.53 4.09
N ASP A 118 -2.45 -7.81 4.00
CA ASP A 118 -2.38 -6.38 4.30
C ASP A 118 -1.31 -5.67 3.45
N TYR A 119 -1.38 -4.35 3.39
CA TYR A 119 -0.38 -3.50 2.76
C TYR A 119 0.35 -2.67 3.82
N ARG A 120 0.69 -3.35 4.92
CA ARG A 120 1.37 -2.79 6.11
C ARG A 120 2.64 -3.57 6.37
N PHE A 121 3.76 -2.94 6.09
CA PHE A 121 5.04 -3.62 6.07
C PHE A 121 5.98 -3.09 7.14
N VAL A 122 6.72 -4.02 7.75
CA VAL A 122 7.92 -3.70 8.53
C VAL A 122 9.13 -3.94 7.65
N TYR A 123 9.96 -2.92 7.49
CA TYR A 123 11.24 -3.04 6.81
C TYR A 123 12.36 -2.83 7.82
N MET A 124 13.40 -3.65 7.79
CA MET A 124 14.58 -3.45 8.63
C MET A 124 15.85 -4.02 8.03
N GLY A 125 16.95 -3.30 8.15
CA GLY A 125 18.21 -3.78 7.62
C GLY A 125 19.39 -2.85 7.88
N PRO A 126 20.60 -3.35 7.58
CA PRO A 126 21.82 -2.64 7.86
C PRO A 126 21.98 -1.39 7.01
N LYS A 127 22.86 -0.50 7.48
CA LYS A 127 23.42 0.56 6.63
C LYS A 127 23.85 0.00 5.27
N GLY A 128 23.47 0.69 4.19
CA GLY A 128 23.77 0.30 2.81
C GLY A 128 22.67 -0.54 2.14
N SER A 129 21.69 -1.04 2.91
CA SER A 129 20.48 -1.63 2.31
C SER A 129 19.67 -0.56 1.57
N TRP A 130 19.01 -0.97 0.49
CA TRP A 130 18.31 -0.04 -0.40
C TRP A 130 17.20 -0.74 -1.19
N THR A 131 16.28 0.06 -1.70
CA THR A 131 15.18 -0.38 -2.58
C THR A 131 15.35 0.27 -3.95
N PRO A 132 15.36 -0.52 -5.05
CA PRO A 132 15.41 -0.05 -6.43
C PRO A 132 14.33 0.96 -6.79
N PHE A 133 14.54 1.66 -7.90
CA PHE A 133 13.58 2.62 -8.41
C PHE A 133 12.25 1.97 -8.81
N HIS A 134 11.17 2.43 -8.21
CA HIS A 134 9.83 1.89 -8.44
C HIS A 134 8.76 2.93 -8.11
N ALA A 135 7.53 2.68 -8.52
CA ALA A 135 6.36 3.30 -7.90
C ALA A 135 5.59 2.22 -7.13
N ASP A 136 4.84 2.66 -6.14
CA ASP A 136 4.03 1.78 -5.32
C ASP A 136 2.93 1.07 -6.10
N VAL A 137 2.60 -0.13 -5.63
CA VAL A 137 1.49 -0.98 -6.10
C VAL A 137 0.20 -0.18 -6.26
N PHE A 138 -0.57 -0.48 -7.31
CA PHE A 138 -1.81 0.23 -7.67
C PHE A 138 -1.67 1.74 -7.91
N ARG A 139 -0.43 2.26 -8.01
CA ARG A 139 -0.15 3.70 -7.91
C ARG A 139 -0.74 4.30 -6.63
N SER A 140 -0.80 3.52 -5.57
CA SER A 140 -1.31 3.94 -4.26
C SER A 140 -0.52 5.12 -3.69
N TYR A 141 -1.09 5.74 -2.67
CA TYR A 141 -0.27 6.54 -1.77
C TYR A 141 0.60 5.61 -0.93
N SER A 142 1.69 6.14 -0.41
CA SER A 142 2.47 5.45 0.62
C SER A 142 2.85 6.40 1.74
N TRP A 143 3.03 5.86 2.94
CA TRP A 143 3.74 6.55 4.00
C TRP A 143 4.74 5.63 4.67
N SER A 144 5.88 6.18 5.08
CA SER A 144 6.92 5.45 5.78
C SER A 144 7.35 6.20 7.03
N ALA A 145 7.15 5.60 8.20
CA ALA A 145 7.64 6.07 9.47
C ALA A 145 9.00 5.42 9.76
N ASN A 146 10.05 6.22 9.87
CA ASN A 146 11.40 5.73 10.14
C ASN A 146 11.58 5.57 11.65
N ILE A 147 11.52 4.34 12.18
CA ILE A 147 11.52 4.09 13.64
C ILE A 147 12.90 4.39 14.24
N CYS A 148 13.97 3.98 13.56
CA CYS A 148 15.35 4.35 13.86
C CYS A 148 16.21 4.36 12.59
N GLY A 149 17.42 4.92 12.68
CA GLY A 149 18.32 5.08 11.53
C GLY A 149 17.98 6.31 10.69
N ARG A 150 18.48 6.34 9.46
CA ARG A 150 18.37 7.48 8.53
C ARG A 150 18.17 6.97 7.11
N LYS A 151 17.24 7.57 6.37
CA LYS A 151 16.96 7.20 4.98
C LYS A 151 17.20 8.35 4.03
N LYS A 152 17.73 8.05 2.85
CA LYS A 152 17.80 8.96 1.71
C LYS A 152 16.78 8.52 0.66
N TRP A 153 15.87 9.42 0.32
CA TRP A 153 14.84 9.24 -0.70
C TRP A 153 15.20 10.07 -1.92
N LEU A 154 15.10 9.44 -3.10
CA LEU A 154 15.16 10.11 -4.39
C LEU A 154 13.77 9.99 -5.01
N LEU A 155 13.04 11.10 -5.09
CA LEU A 155 11.64 11.13 -5.51
C LEU A 155 11.47 11.83 -6.85
N TYR A 156 10.67 11.23 -7.72
CA TYR A 156 10.36 11.73 -9.06
C TYR A 156 8.85 11.88 -9.22
N PRO A 157 8.36 13.09 -9.55
CA PRO A 157 6.96 13.29 -9.90
C PRO A 157 6.51 12.39 -11.07
N PRO A 158 5.22 12.01 -11.12
CA PRO A 158 4.68 11.22 -12.23
C PRO A 158 4.99 11.85 -13.59
N GLY A 159 5.40 11.01 -14.54
CA GLY A 159 5.85 11.40 -15.88
C GLY A 159 7.35 11.68 -15.99
N GLN A 160 8.08 11.89 -14.89
CA GLN A 160 9.54 12.05 -14.96
C GLN A 160 10.28 10.72 -15.14
N GLU A 161 9.66 9.61 -14.76
CA GLU A 161 10.19 8.26 -14.98
C GLU A 161 10.40 7.93 -16.47
N GLU A 162 9.69 8.60 -17.38
CA GLU A 162 9.80 8.37 -18.82
C GLU A 162 11.19 8.76 -19.35
N PHE A 163 11.85 9.72 -18.71
CA PHE A 163 13.25 10.09 -19.00
C PHE A 163 14.27 9.12 -18.39
N LEU A 164 13.81 8.17 -17.58
CA LEU A 164 14.62 7.16 -16.90
C LEU A 164 14.39 5.77 -17.50
N ARG A 165 13.76 5.68 -18.67
CA ARG A 165 13.63 4.44 -19.43
C ARG A 165 14.83 4.21 -20.35
N ASP A 166 15.23 2.97 -20.51
CA ASP A 166 16.19 2.56 -21.52
C ASP A 166 15.55 2.51 -22.92
N THR A 167 16.36 2.20 -23.95
CA THR A 167 15.90 2.09 -25.35
C THR A 167 14.86 1.00 -25.58
N HIS A 168 14.66 0.09 -24.63
CA HIS A 168 13.67 -0.98 -24.67
C HIS A 168 12.44 -0.64 -23.81
N GLY A 169 12.36 0.56 -23.23
CA GLY A 169 11.26 1.01 -22.39
C GLY A 169 11.34 0.57 -20.93
N ASN A 170 12.42 -0.10 -20.51
CA ASN A 170 12.58 -0.55 -19.12
C ASN A 170 13.00 0.61 -18.22
N LEU A 171 12.38 0.74 -17.06
CA LEU A 171 12.81 1.71 -16.04
C LEU A 171 14.23 1.40 -15.54
N ALA A 172 14.99 2.46 -15.26
CA ALA A 172 16.28 2.36 -14.60
C ALA A 172 16.15 1.60 -13.25
N TYR A 173 17.03 0.64 -13.02
CA TYR A 173 17.08 -0.09 -11.75
C TYR A 173 17.68 0.73 -10.61
N ASP A 174 18.77 1.44 -10.92
CA ASP A 174 19.42 2.41 -10.05
C ASP A 174 19.51 3.75 -10.78
N VAL A 175 18.69 4.72 -10.37
CA VAL A 175 18.66 6.05 -11.01
C VAL A 175 19.95 6.84 -10.82
N THR A 176 20.78 6.51 -9.82
CA THR A 176 22.07 7.19 -9.60
C THR A 176 23.14 6.76 -10.59
N SER A 177 22.93 5.65 -11.29
CA SER A 177 23.82 5.18 -12.36
C SER A 177 23.55 5.87 -13.70
N SER A 178 22.39 6.52 -13.86
CA SER A 178 22.02 7.22 -15.09
C SER A 178 22.60 8.63 -15.13
N LYS A 179 23.38 8.93 -16.16
CA LYS A 179 23.99 10.25 -16.38
C LYS A 179 23.02 11.29 -16.94
N GLU A 180 21.87 10.85 -17.46
CA GLU A 180 20.90 11.67 -18.17
C GLU A 180 19.63 11.94 -17.33
N ALA A 181 19.62 11.48 -16.07
CA ALA A 181 18.49 11.63 -15.17
C ALA A 181 18.17 13.11 -14.88
N CYS A 182 16.89 13.47 -14.94
CA CYS A 182 16.39 14.67 -14.29
C CYS A 182 16.78 14.64 -12.80
N GLN A 183 17.04 15.80 -12.20
CA GLN A 183 17.41 15.85 -10.79
C GLN A 183 16.22 15.43 -9.91
N PRO A 184 16.37 14.43 -9.02
CA PRO A 184 15.32 14.02 -8.10
C PRO A 184 15.05 15.10 -7.05
N LEU A 185 13.86 15.05 -6.46
CA LEU A 185 13.66 15.62 -5.13
C LEU A 185 14.36 14.70 -4.11
N GLU A 186 15.47 15.18 -3.55
CA GLU A 186 16.23 14.46 -2.54
C GLU A 186 15.75 14.82 -1.12
N ILE A 187 15.42 13.81 -0.32
CA ILE A 187 15.01 13.98 1.07
C ILE A 187 15.81 13.05 1.97
N ILE A 188 16.37 13.62 3.05
CA ILE A 188 16.89 12.83 4.16
C ILE A 188 15.81 12.75 5.25
N GLN A 189 15.36 11.54 5.52
CA GLN A 189 14.40 11.24 6.57
C GLN A 189 15.14 10.80 7.83
N GLU A 190 14.93 11.51 8.92
CA GLU A 190 15.54 11.25 10.22
C GLU A 190 14.69 10.30 11.07
N ALA A 191 15.25 9.83 12.19
CA ALA A 191 14.55 8.94 13.11
C ALA A 191 13.28 9.58 13.71
N GLY A 192 12.20 8.83 13.65
CA GLY A 192 10.84 9.17 14.09
C GLY A 192 9.98 9.88 13.06
N GLU A 193 10.55 10.43 11.99
CA GLU A 193 9.79 11.18 10.99
C GLU A 193 8.96 10.27 10.10
N ILE A 194 7.85 10.81 9.57
CA ILE A 194 7.02 10.13 8.58
C ILE A 194 7.12 10.86 7.25
N ILE A 195 7.48 10.15 6.18
CA ILE A 195 7.35 10.64 4.82
C ILE A 195 6.04 10.15 4.23
N PHE A 196 5.36 11.02 3.48
CA PHE A 196 4.22 10.68 2.65
C PHE A 196 4.68 10.77 1.19
N VAL A 197 4.40 9.72 0.42
CA VAL A 197 4.69 9.59 -1.00
C VAL A 197 3.37 9.66 -1.76
N PRO A 198 3.16 10.69 -2.61
CA PRO A 198 1.91 10.82 -3.35
C PRO A 198 1.77 9.73 -4.44
N SER A 199 0.53 9.56 -4.90
CA SER A 199 0.16 8.57 -5.91
C SER A 199 1.01 8.69 -7.17
N GLY A 200 1.55 7.57 -7.63
CA GLY A 200 2.34 7.46 -8.86
C GLY A 200 3.76 8.02 -8.80
N TRP A 201 4.23 8.53 -7.66
CA TRP A 201 5.60 9.02 -7.53
C TRP A 201 6.59 7.87 -7.53
N HIS A 202 7.46 7.84 -8.53
CA HIS A 202 8.55 6.89 -8.56
C HIS A 202 9.64 7.33 -7.59
N HIS A 203 10.24 6.37 -6.90
CA HIS A 203 11.23 6.67 -5.89
C HIS A 203 12.23 5.54 -5.68
N GLN A 204 13.40 5.91 -5.17
CA GLN A 204 14.49 5.02 -4.77
C GLN A 204 14.94 5.39 -3.36
N VAL A 205 15.24 4.40 -2.52
CA VAL A 205 15.47 4.62 -1.09
C VAL A 205 16.73 3.92 -0.63
N TYR A 206 17.59 4.63 0.10
CA TYR A 206 18.80 4.09 0.73
C TYR A 206 18.75 4.24 2.24
N ASN A 207 19.09 3.19 2.97
CA ASN A 207 19.30 3.24 4.42
C ASN A 207 20.75 3.69 4.68
N LEU A 208 20.92 4.92 5.14
CA LEU A 208 22.23 5.53 5.44
C LEU A 208 22.82 5.03 6.78
N GLU A 209 21.96 4.46 7.62
CA GLU A 209 22.30 3.82 8.90
C GLU A 209 21.50 2.52 9.07
N ASP A 210 21.82 1.73 10.10
CA ASP A 210 20.99 0.59 10.52
C ASP A 210 19.57 1.08 10.84
N THR A 211 18.59 0.56 10.12
CA THR A 211 17.27 1.20 10.01
C THR A 211 16.15 0.20 10.27
N ILE A 212 15.10 0.66 10.94
CA ILE A 212 13.80 0.00 11.04
C ILE A 212 12.74 1.02 10.60
N SER A 213 11.80 0.62 9.75
CA SER A 213 10.67 1.46 9.36
C SER A 213 9.37 0.68 9.27
N ILE A 214 8.27 1.44 9.41
CA ILE A 214 6.92 0.96 9.18
C ILE A 214 6.39 1.68 7.94
N ASN A 215 5.88 0.91 6.99
CA ASN A 215 5.48 1.38 5.67
C ASN A 215 4.06 0.92 5.38
N HIS A 216 3.20 1.82 4.92
CA HIS A 216 1.85 1.47 4.47
C HIS A 216 1.68 1.94 3.04
N ASN A 217 1.04 1.11 2.23
CA ASN A 217 0.39 1.56 1.00
C ASN A 217 -1.10 1.73 1.28
N TRP A 218 -1.68 2.81 0.78
CA TRP A 218 -3.10 3.12 1.03
C TRP A 218 -3.74 3.87 -0.13
N LEU A 219 -5.06 3.76 -0.21
CA LEU A 219 -5.92 4.36 -1.22
C LEU A 219 -7.12 4.99 -0.55
N ASN A 220 -7.71 6.01 -1.19
CA ASN A 220 -8.99 6.58 -0.77
C ASN A 220 -9.73 7.23 -1.94
N GLY A 221 -10.82 7.93 -1.63
CA GLY A 221 -11.63 8.62 -2.62
C GLY A 221 -10.85 9.63 -3.48
N CYS A 222 -9.69 10.12 -3.04
CA CYS A 222 -8.89 11.10 -3.77
C CYS A 222 -7.99 10.49 -4.86
N ASN A 223 -7.74 9.18 -4.86
CA ASN A 223 -6.87 8.53 -5.86
C ASN A 223 -7.41 7.20 -6.41
N ILE A 224 -8.66 6.84 -6.09
CA ILE A 224 -9.27 5.61 -6.59
C ILE A 224 -9.38 5.56 -8.12
N ASP A 225 -9.56 6.72 -8.76
CA ASP A 225 -9.57 6.87 -10.21
C ASP A 225 -8.20 6.60 -10.85
N ILE A 226 -7.11 6.92 -10.14
CA ILE A 226 -5.75 6.62 -10.59
C ILE A 226 -5.52 5.09 -10.55
N MET A 227 -5.96 4.42 -9.49
CA MET A 227 -5.93 2.96 -9.43
C MET A 227 -6.76 2.34 -10.56
N TRP A 228 -7.97 2.85 -10.81
CA TRP A 228 -8.81 2.35 -11.89
C TRP A 228 -8.15 2.52 -13.26
N GLN A 229 -7.50 3.66 -13.50
CA GLN A 229 -6.73 3.88 -14.73
C GLN A 229 -5.52 2.93 -14.84
N PHE A 230 -4.82 2.70 -13.72
CA PHE A 230 -3.73 1.72 -13.67
C PHE A 230 -4.21 0.33 -14.07
N LEU A 231 -5.30 -0.16 -13.48
CA LEU A 231 -5.88 -1.47 -13.80
C LEU A 231 -6.30 -1.59 -15.28
N GLN A 232 -6.80 -0.52 -15.89
CA GLN A 232 -7.08 -0.48 -17.33
C GLN A 232 -5.83 -0.62 -18.19
N ASN A 233 -4.75 0.05 -17.81
CA ASN A 233 -3.48 -0.04 -18.51
C ASN A 233 -2.83 -1.44 -18.36
N GLU A 234 -2.92 -2.03 -17.16
CA GLU A 234 -2.43 -3.39 -16.92
C GLU A 234 -3.19 -4.42 -17.76
N LEU A 235 -4.52 -4.37 -17.79
CA LEU A 235 -5.32 -5.25 -18.64
C LEU A 235 -4.97 -5.06 -20.12
N SER A 236 -4.85 -3.81 -20.58
CA SER A 236 -4.45 -3.51 -21.96
C SER A 236 -3.07 -4.07 -22.31
N SER A 237 -2.15 -4.05 -21.34
CA SER A 237 -0.80 -4.60 -21.53
C SER A 237 -0.84 -6.12 -21.64
N VAL A 238 -1.56 -6.80 -20.74
CA VAL A 238 -1.79 -8.25 -20.82
C VAL A 238 -2.42 -8.64 -22.15
N GLN A 239 -3.49 -7.94 -22.56
CA GLN A 239 -4.16 -8.17 -23.84
C GLN A 239 -3.20 -8.08 -25.03
N LYS A 240 -2.32 -7.07 -25.06
CA LYS A 240 -1.30 -6.93 -26.12
C LYS A 240 -0.30 -8.08 -26.13
N GLU A 241 0.16 -8.51 -24.96
CA GLU A 241 1.14 -9.59 -24.84
C GLU A 241 0.62 -10.94 -25.34
N ILE A 242 -0.69 -11.22 -25.17
CA ILE A 242 -1.29 -12.49 -25.61
C ILE A 242 -2.24 -12.34 -26.81
N GLU A 243 -2.13 -11.23 -27.55
CA GLU A 243 -3.07 -10.85 -28.63
C GLU A 243 -3.16 -11.92 -29.73
N GLU A 244 -2.05 -12.61 -30.02
CA GLU A 244 -2.00 -13.65 -31.07
C GLU A 244 -2.99 -14.81 -30.83
N TRP A 245 -3.39 -15.03 -29.58
CA TRP A 245 -4.30 -16.10 -29.18
C TRP A 245 -5.78 -15.68 -29.18
N ARG A 246 -6.09 -14.39 -29.44
CA ARG A 246 -7.45 -13.82 -29.30
C ARG A 246 -8.51 -14.60 -30.08
N ASN A 247 -8.19 -14.99 -31.32
CA ASN A 247 -9.16 -15.65 -32.21
C ASN A 247 -9.17 -17.18 -32.08
N THR A 248 -8.22 -17.76 -31.35
CA THR A 248 -8.09 -19.22 -31.18
C THR A 248 -8.48 -19.71 -29.79
N MET A 249 -8.62 -18.78 -28.83
CA MET A 249 -8.98 -19.07 -27.45
C MET A 249 -10.34 -18.43 -27.13
N ASP A 250 -11.39 -19.24 -27.07
CA ASP A 250 -12.76 -18.73 -26.80
C ASP A 250 -12.87 -17.99 -25.45
N SER A 251 -12.04 -18.35 -24.48
CA SER A 251 -11.96 -17.75 -23.14
C SER A 251 -10.82 -16.73 -22.99
N TRP A 252 -10.37 -16.12 -24.08
CA TRP A 252 -9.23 -15.20 -24.09
C TRP A 252 -9.39 -14.02 -23.12
N HIS A 253 -10.56 -13.40 -23.06
CA HIS A 253 -10.84 -12.31 -22.12
C HIS A 253 -10.72 -12.76 -20.66
N GLN A 254 -11.19 -13.97 -20.34
CA GLN A 254 -11.06 -14.54 -19.00
C GLN A 254 -9.59 -14.81 -18.65
N HIS A 255 -8.81 -15.32 -19.60
CA HIS A 255 -7.38 -15.52 -19.40
C HIS A 255 -6.62 -14.21 -19.21
N CYS A 256 -7.02 -13.13 -19.90
CA CYS A 256 -6.46 -11.80 -19.64
C CYS A 256 -6.67 -11.37 -18.17
N GLN A 257 -7.85 -11.59 -17.61
CA GLN A 257 -8.13 -11.28 -16.19
C GLN A 257 -7.29 -12.16 -15.25
N VAL A 258 -7.14 -13.45 -15.55
CA VAL A 258 -6.29 -14.36 -14.74
C VAL A 258 -4.82 -13.91 -14.74
N ILE A 259 -4.28 -13.56 -15.91
CA ILE A 259 -2.89 -13.09 -16.01
C ILE A 259 -2.73 -11.74 -15.32
N MET A 260 -3.65 -10.80 -15.55
CA MET A 260 -3.68 -9.51 -14.88
C MET A 260 -3.67 -9.67 -13.36
N LYS A 261 -4.53 -10.55 -12.82
CA LYS A 261 -4.57 -10.84 -11.38
C LYS A 261 -3.22 -11.32 -10.86
N ALA A 262 -2.55 -12.22 -11.60
CA ALA A 262 -1.24 -12.72 -11.20
C ALA A 262 -0.15 -11.63 -11.24
N CYS A 263 -0.25 -10.65 -12.14
CA CYS A 263 0.73 -9.57 -12.28
C CYS A 263 0.46 -8.39 -11.34
N SER A 264 -0.78 -7.93 -11.25
CA SER A 264 -1.17 -6.71 -10.55
C SER A 264 -1.73 -6.98 -9.14
N GLY A 265 -2.08 -8.23 -8.82
CA GLY A 265 -2.60 -8.66 -7.52
C GLY A 265 -4.12 -8.74 -7.43
N ILE A 266 -4.85 -8.05 -8.31
CA ILE A 266 -6.32 -8.12 -8.41
C ILE A 266 -6.77 -8.06 -9.87
N ASP A 267 -7.97 -8.58 -10.14
CA ASP A 267 -8.68 -8.40 -11.41
C ASP A 267 -9.82 -7.36 -11.31
N TYR A 268 -10.54 -7.15 -12.41
CA TYR A 268 -11.67 -6.21 -12.42
C TYR A 268 -12.84 -6.62 -11.52
N SER A 269 -13.05 -7.92 -11.30
CA SER A 269 -14.12 -8.43 -10.43
C SER A 269 -13.79 -8.16 -8.96
N GLU A 270 -12.53 -8.36 -8.58
CA GLU A 270 -12.00 -8.02 -7.26
C GLU A 270 -11.98 -6.51 -7.03
N PHE A 271 -11.68 -5.70 -8.05
CA PHE A 271 -11.83 -4.25 -7.96
C PHE A 271 -13.30 -3.82 -7.75
N GLY A 272 -14.25 -4.48 -8.41
CA GLY A 272 -15.67 -4.27 -8.14
C GLY A 272 -16.06 -4.64 -6.70
N SER A 273 -15.55 -5.77 -6.21
CA SER A 273 -15.75 -6.22 -4.82
C SER A 273 -15.15 -5.24 -3.81
N PHE A 274 -13.97 -4.68 -4.11
CA PHE A 274 -13.33 -3.62 -3.35
C PHE A 274 -14.25 -2.40 -3.21
N LEU A 275 -14.76 -1.87 -4.32
CA LEU A 275 -15.67 -0.72 -4.29
C LEU A 275 -16.96 -1.02 -3.49
N LYS A 276 -17.47 -2.26 -3.59
CA LYS A 276 -18.65 -2.70 -2.84
C LYS A 276 -18.42 -2.65 -1.33
N ILE A 277 -17.34 -3.26 -0.85
CA ILE A 277 -17.01 -3.30 0.59
C ILE A 277 -16.87 -1.88 1.14
N ILE A 278 -16.15 -1.03 0.42
CA ILE A 278 -15.98 0.38 0.80
C ILE A 278 -17.34 1.09 0.87
N ALA A 279 -18.20 0.94 -0.14
CA ALA A 279 -19.52 1.56 -0.15
C ALA A 279 -20.43 1.06 0.99
N ASP A 280 -20.53 -0.25 1.18
CA ASP A 280 -21.37 -0.85 2.22
C ASP A 280 -20.98 -0.33 3.62
N SER A 281 -19.68 -0.25 3.88
CA SER A 281 -19.11 0.30 5.12
C SER A 281 -19.57 1.75 5.38
N ARG A 282 -19.50 2.64 4.38
CA ARG A 282 -19.94 4.04 4.54
C ARG A 282 -21.46 4.18 4.58
N ILE A 283 -22.21 3.37 3.84
CA ILE A 283 -23.68 3.36 3.87
C ILE A 283 -24.16 2.96 5.28
N SER A 284 -23.59 1.87 5.82
CA SER A 284 -23.87 1.42 7.18
C SER A 284 -23.57 2.53 8.19
N PHE A 285 -22.40 3.17 8.06
CA PHE A 285 -22.01 4.28 8.92
C PHE A 285 -23.01 5.45 8.89
N LEU A 286 -23.40 5.93 7.71
CA LEU A 286 -24.33 7.06 7.59
C LEU A 286 -25.75 6.72 8.07
N ASN A 287 -26.21 5.48 7.86
CA ASN A 287 -27.50 5.03 8.34
C ASN A 287 -27.55 5.00 9.88
N SER A 288 -26.48 4.54 10.53
CA SER A 288 -26.38 4.55 12.00
C SER A 288 -26.32 5.96 12.61
N CYS A 289 -25.68 6.92 11.92
CA CYS A 289 -25.71 8.32 12.34
C CYS A 289 -27.13 8.90 12.31
N SER A 290 -27.98 8.40 11.42
CA SER A 290 -29.38 8.82 11.27
C SER A 290 -30.31 8.21 12.31
N SER A 291 -30.05 6.98 12.76
CA SER A 291 -30.91 6.27 13.72
C SER A 291 -30.64 6.64 15.18
N GLY A 292 -29.50 7.27 15.48
CA GLY A 292 -29.10 7.63 16.85
C GLY A 292 -28.73 6.42 17.73
N ASP A 293 -28.64 5.23 17.14
CA ASP A 293 -28.37 3.97 17.84
C ASP A 293 -26.94 3.51 17.54
N SER A 294 -26.03 3.69 18.49
CA SER A 294 -24.60 3.35 18.34
C SER A 294 -24.29 1.88 18.62
N SER A 295 -25.31 1.03 18.78
CA SER A 295 -25.17 -0.34 19.29
C SER A 295 -24.83 -1.40 18.23
N ASP A 296 -24.96 -1.09 16.93
CA ASP A 296 -24.81 -2.06 15.83
C ASP A 296 -23.47 -2.00 15.05
N PHE A 297 -22.44 -1.31 15.55
CA PHE A 297 -21.17 -1.16 14.82
C PHE A 297 -20.15 -2.29 15.04
N PRO A 298 -19.57 -2.87 13.97
CA PRO A 298 -18.31 -3.59 14.03
C PRO A 298 -17.17 -2.67 14.52
N ARG A 299 -16.51 -3.02 15.62
CA ARG A 299 -15.65 -2.11 16.42
C ARG A 299 -14.38 -1.57 15.73
N HIS A 300 -13.84 -2.23 14.71
CA HIS A 300 -12.52 -1.85 14.16
C HIS A 300 -12.60 -0.93 12.92
N GLN A 301 -13.60 -1.10 12.04
CA GLN A 301 -13.85 -0.18 10.92
C GLN A 301 -14.55 1.12 11.37
N SER A 302 -15.20 1.07 12.54
CA SER A 302 -15.95 2.20 13.10
C SER A 302 -15.07 3.32 13.63
N GLU A 303 -13.86 3.06 14.15
CA GLU A 303 -13.05 4.13 14.77
C GLU A 303 -12.56 5.18 13.78
N SER A 304 -12.10 4.75 12.59
CA SER A 304 -11.61 5.69 11.56
C SER A 304 -12.75 6.54 11.01
N LEU A 305 -13.87 5.93 10.62
CA LEU A 305 -15.03 6.65 10.11
C LEU A 305 -15.67 7.56 11.16
N CYS A 306 -15.73 7.14 12.43
CA CYS A 306 -16.15 8.00 13.54
C CYS A 306 -15.24 9.23 13.68
N THR A 307 -13.93 9.06 13.51
CA THR A 307 -12.97 10.17 13.60
C THR A 307 -13.07 11.14 12.41
N LEU A 308 -13.27 10.62 11.20
CA LEU A 308 -13.38 11.41 9.97
C LEU A 308 -14.77 12.06 9.79
N GLY A 309 -15.81 11.42 10.31
CA GLY A 309 -17.17 11.93 10.36
C GLY A 309 -18.02 11.69 9.09
N PRO A 310 -19.33 12.02 9.16
CA PRO A 310 -20.31 11.72 8.12
C PRO A 310 -20.05 12.44 6.79
N TYR A 311 -19.47 13.63 6.81
CA TYR A 311 -19.14 14.34 5.57
C TYR A 311 -18.03 13.66 4.79
N HIS A 312 -17.05 13.08 5.48
CA HIS A 312 -16.00 12.29 4.85
C HIS A 312 -16.60 11.02 4.24
N ALA A 313 -17.44 10.30 4.99
CA ALA A 313 -18.14 9.12 4.47
C ALA A 313 -19.01 9.44 3.24
N ALA A 314 -19.70 10.58 3.23
CA ALA A 314 -20.48 11.03 2.07
C ALA A 314 -19.60 11.41 0.88
N PHE A 315 -18.41 11.99 1.10
CA PHE A 315 -17.41 12.22 0.05
C PHE A 315 -16.90 10.90 -0.53
N ASP A 316 -16.52 9.96 0.34
CA ASP A 316 -16.08 8.61 -0.05
C ASP A 316 -17.12 7.93 -0.96
N LEU A 317 -18.40 7.95 -0.57
CA LEU A 317 -19.49 7.41 -1.37
C LEU A 317 -19.65 8.09 -2.74
N GLN A 318 -19.48 9.42 -2.82
CA GLN A 318 -19.52 10.11 -4.11
C GLN A 318 -18.39 9.65 -5.04
N ARG A 319 -17.19 9.39 -4.48
CA ARG A 319 -16.04 8.91 -5.25
C ARG A 319 -16.23 7.45 -5.69
N VAL A 320 -16.82 6.60 -4.84
CA VAL A 320 -17.20 5.23 -5.24
C VAL A 320 -18.24 5.25 -6.35
N ALA A 321 -19.31 6.05 -6.22
CA ALA A 321 -20.36 6.17 -7.24
C ALA A 321 -19.78 6.60 -8.61
N HIS A 322 -18.92 7.62 -8.62
CA HIS A 322 -18.26 8.06 -9.84
C HIS A 322 -17.40 6.97 -10.48
N THR A 323 -16.70 6.18 -9.65
CA THR A 323 -15.85 5.07 -10.14
C THR A 323 -16.70 3.93 -10.70
N ILE A 324 -17.84 3.59 -10.05
CA ILE A 324 -18.79 2.59 -10.55
C ILE A 324 -19.41 3.04 -11.89
N GLU A 325 -19.73 4.32 -12.05
CA GLU A 325 -20.23 4.85 -13.32
C GLU A 325 -19.19 4.69 -14.46
N SER A 326 -17.91 4.93 -14.16
CA SER A 326 -16.79 4.68 -15.08
C SER A 326 -16.62 3.18 -15.40
N LEU A 327 -16.71 2.33 -14.37
CA LEU A 327 -16.64 0.87 -14.48
C LEU A 327 -17.74 0.33 -15.42
N LEU A 328 -18.98 0.81 -15.25
CA LEU A 328 -20.14 0.45 -16.08
C LEU A 328 -20.00 0.89 -17.54
N CYS A 329 -19.20 1.92 -17.82
CA CYS A 329 -18.91 2.38 -19.17
C CYS A 329 -17.77 1.59 -19.85
N ASN A 330 -17.01 0.80 -19.10
CA ASN A 330 -15.86 0.06 -19.63
C ASN A 330 -16.29 -1.25 -20.33
N GLU A 331 -15.86 -1.42 -21.58
CA GLU A 331 -16.26 -2.58 -22.41
C GLU A 331 -15.67 -3.91 -21.93
N ASP A 332 -14.46 -3.91 -21.35
CA ASP A 332 -13.86 -5.13 -20.82
C ASP A 332 -14.54 -5.58 -19.52
N PHE A 333 -15.01 -4.62 -18.71
CA PHE A 333 -15.83 -4.93 -17.55
C PHE A 333 -17.19 -5.54 -17.95
N LYS A 334 -17.86 -5.01 -18.97
CA LYS A 334 -19.14 -5.55 -19.48
C LYS A 334 -19.03 -6.99 -20.02
N ARG A 335 -17.83 -7.43 -20.40
CA ARG A 335 -17.56 -8.79 -20.88
C ARG A 335 -17.39 -9.81 -19.75
N LEU A 336 -17.25 -9.37 -18.51
CA LEU A 336 -17.17 -10.28 -17.37
C LEU A 336 -18.49 -11.00 -17.16
N ASP A 337 -18.43 -12.24 -16.69
CA ASP A 337 -19.61 -13.01 -16.35
C ASP A 337 -20.28 -12.40 -15.10
N GLN A 338 -21.32 -11.61 -15.32
CA GLN A 338 -22.09 -10.93 -14.27
C GLN A 338 -22.67 -11.91 -13.24
N SER A 339 -22.89 -13.18 -13.59
CA SER A 339 -23.41 -14.19 -12.65
C SER A 339 -22.40 -14.61 -11.59
N THR A 340 -21.10 -14.40 -11.85
CA THR A 340 -20.00 -14.73 -10.93
C THR A 340 -19.56 -13.54 -10.08
N MET A 341 -20.09 -12.35 -10.36
CA MET A 341 -19.70 -11.12 -9.68
C MET A 341 -20.50 -10.93 -8.38
N SER A 342 -19.78 -10.66 -7.30
CA SER A 342 -20.38 -10.26 -6.01
C SER A 342 -21.04 -8.87 -6.09
N LEU A 343 -20.53 -8.01 -6.98
CA LEU A 343 -21.01 -6.65 -7.19
C LEU A 343 -22.23 -6.64 -8.12
N GLN A 344 -23.27 -5.94 -7.69
CA GLN A 344 -24.41 -5.54 -8.53
C GLN A 344 -24.32 -4.01 -8.74
N PRO A 345 -23.59 -3.54 -9.77
CA PRO A 345 -23.10 -2.17 -9.85
C PRO A 345 -24.22 -1.12 -9.94
N GLU A 346 -25.28 -1.38 -10.72
CA GLU A 346 -26.42 -0.46 -10.84
C GLU A 346 -27.21 -0.35 -9.54
N THR A 347 -27.44 -1.48 -8.87
CA THR A 347 -28.13 -1.52 -7.57
C THR A 347 -27.33 -0.78 -6.51
N LEU A 348 -26.02 -1.01 -6.43
CA LEU A 348 -25.14 -0.32 -5.49
C LEU A 348 -25.10 1.18 -5.78
N LEU A 349 -25.02 1.58 -7.05
CA LEU A 349 -25.03 2.98 -7.45
C LEU A 349 -26.31 3.69 -7.01
N GLN A 350 -27.46 3.02 -7.13
CA GLN A 350 -28.73 3.56 -6.67
C GLN A 350 -28.76 3.69 -5.14
N GLN A 351 -28.33 2.66 -4.41
CA GLN A 351 -28.23 2.70 -2.95
C GLN A 351 -27.36 3.86 -2.46
N ILE A 352 -26.20 4.06 -3.08
CA ILE A 352 -25.30 5.18 -2.77
C ILE A 352 -26.01 6.53 -2.98
N LYS A 353 -26.72 6.70 -4.10
CA LYS A 353 -27.45 7.94 -4.41
C LYS A 353 -28.53 8.22 -3.37
N ASP A 354 -29.29 7.21 -2.97
CA ASP A 354 -30.35 7.33 -1.97
C ASP A 354 -29.77 7.70 -0.59
N THR A 355 -28.68 7.05 -0.17
CA THR A 355 -28.00 7.35 1.11
C THR A 355 -27.50 8.80 1.15
N ILE A 356 -26.80 9.26 0.09
CA ILE A 356 -26.29 10.64 0.03
C ILE A 356 -27.44 11.67 0.08
N GLN A 357 -28.55 11.40 -0.59
CA GLN A 357 -29.73 12.30 -0.56
C GLN A 357 -30.33 12.39 0.85
N SER A 358 -30.48 11.26 1.54
CA SER A 358 -30.98 11.20 2.92
C SER A 358 -30.11 12.04 3.87
N THR A 359 -28.78 11.91 3.78
CA THR A 359 -27.83 12.67 4.60
C THR A 359 -27.93 14.18 4.35
N ARG A 360 -28.13 14.61 3.10
CA ARG A 360 -28.32 16.04 2.76
C ARG A 360 -29.68 16.59 3.23
N GLY A 361 -30.74 15.78 3.15
CA GLY A 361 -32.10 16.18 3.53
C GLY A 361 -32.27 16.43 5.03
N GLN A 362 -31.60 15.64 5.87
CA GLN A 362 -31.62 15.84 7.33
C GLN A 362 -30.98 17.16 7.76
N HIS A 363 -29.95 17.64 7.06
CA HIS A 363 -29.27 18.89 7.40
C HIS A 363 -30.15 20.14 7.22
N LEU A 364 -31.14 20.10 6.31
CA LEU A 364 -32.10 21.19 6.15
C LEU A 364 -33.11 21.28 7.30
N LEU A 365 -33.29 20.21 8.07
CA LEU A 365 -34.22 20.14 9.20
C LEU A 365 -33.59 20.56 10.55
N TYR A 366 -32.26 20.71 10.62
CA TYR A 366 -31.53 21.11 11.83
C TYR A 366 -30.96 22.54 11.75
N GLN A 367 -31.39 23.36 10.78
CA GLN A 367 -31.01 24.77 10.64
C GLN A 367 -32.11 25.77 11.05
N GLU A 368 -33.15 25.32 11.78
CA GLU A 368 -34.15 26.22 12.41
C GLU A 368 -33.91 26.43 13.91
#